data_AF-A0AA36IV69-F1
#
_entry.id   AF-A0AA36IV69-F1
#
_cell.length_a   1.000
_cell.length_b   1.000
_cell.length_c   1.000
_cell.angle_alpha   90.00
_cell.angle_beta   90.00
_cell.angle_gamma   90.00
#
_symmetry.space_group_name_H-M   'P 1'
#
loop_
_entity.id
_entity.type
_entity.pdbx_description
1 polymer ?
#
loop_
_entity_poly.entity_id
_entity_poly.type
_entity_poly.pdbx_seq_one_letter_code
_entity_poly.pdbx_strand_id
1 'polypeptide(L)'
;VDFGGLGQLRQIRGTSSDGVETISFPGLLNRTRSPGFIALVSLDVEGFELQALRRFPWESFEVGAWIIETWGAPQSNHSDFRAKGLELIALLEAHGYRRRPVQNNGVDEYFIRDRWWHPSLAEHKLRQHPKGSHGC
;
A
#
# COMPACT_ATOMS: atom_id res chain seq x y z
N VAL A 1 -0.28 6.39 19.05
CA VAL A 1 -0.02 7.85 18.98
C VAL A 1 -0.19 8.27 17.53
N ASP A 2 -1.15 9.16 17.24
CA ASP A 2 -1.34 9.71 15.91
C ASP A 2 -0.25 10.76 15.66
N PHE A 3 0.51 10.60 14.57
CA PHE A 3 1.63 11.50 14.22
C PHE A 3 1.25 12.49 13.12
N GLY A 4 -0.05 12.76 12.93
CA GLY A 4 -0.49 13.88 12.09
C GLY A 4 0.13 15.20 12.58
N GLY A 5 0.56 16.05 11.63
CA GLY A 5 1.25 17.30 11.94
C GLY A 5 1.33 18.25 10.75
N LEU A 6 1.95 19.41 10.95
CA LEU A 6 2.24 20.37 9.88
C LEU A 6 3.37 19.81 9.00
N GLY A 7 3.03 19.38 7.78
CA GLY A 7 3.99 19.07 6.72
C GLY A 7 4.33 20.32 5.91
N GLN A 8 5.46 20.29 5.20
CA GLN A 8 5.81 21.31 4.21
C GLN A 8 5.77 20.70 2.81
N LEU A 9 5.01 21.32 1.91
CA LEU A 9 5.14 21.06 0.48
C LEU A 9 6.30 21.89 -0.06
N ARG A 10 7.29 21.23 -0.66
CA ARG A 10 8.41 21.92 -1.29
C ARG A 10 8.05 22.24 -2.74
N GLN A 11 7.98 23.52 -3.08
CA GLN A 11 7.79 23.94 -4.47
C GLN A 11 9.11 23.85 -5.24
N ILE A 12 9.12 23.22 -6.42
CA ILE A 12 10.27 23.25 -7.34
C ILE A 12 10.25 24.63 -8.02
N ARG A 13 11.04 25.57 -7.49
CA ARG A 13 11.20 26.99 -7.87
C ARG A 13 10.21 27.97 -7.21
N GLY A 14 10.51 28.34 -5.97
CA GLY A 14 9.82 29.41 -5.22
C GLY A 14 9.94 29.21 -3.70
N THR A 15 9.73 30.26 -2.92
CA THR A 15 9.47 30.15 -1.48
C THR A 15 7.96 30.06 -1.27
N SER A 16 7.46 28.87 -0.94
CA SER A 16 6.16 28.69 -0.28
C SER A 16 6.36 27.92 1.01
N SER A 17 5.66 28.38 2.05
CA SER A 17 5.60 27.78 3.38
C SER A 17 4.14 27.63 3.79
N ASP A 18 3.30 27.10 2.90
CA ASP A 18 1.95 26.71 3.27
C ASP A 18 2.04 25.42 4.09
N GLY A 19 1.76 25.54 5.38
CA GLY A 19 1.68 24.39 6.27
C GLY A 19 0.51 23.51 5.86
N VAL A 20 0.78 22.25 5.55
CA VAL A 20 -0.26 21.28 5.19
C VAL A 20 -0.57 20.45 6.42
N GLU A 21 -1.85 20.35 6.78
CA GLU A 21 -2.30 19.40 7.79
C GLU A 21 -2.14 17.98 7.23
N THR A 22 -1.24 17.20 7.83
CA THR A 22 -1.06 15.78 7.51
C THR A 22 -1.78 14.93 8.55
N ILE A 23 -2.25 13.76 8.13
CA ILE A 23 -2.88 12.77 9.00
C ILE A 23 -2.21 11.42 8.79
N SER A 24 -1.98 10.66 9.86
CA SER A 24 -1.48 9.29 9.72
C SER A 24 -2.56 8.39 9.15
N PHE A 25 -2.17 7.29 8.50
CA PHE A 25 -3.15 6.33 7.98
C PHE A 25 -4.10 5.79 9.08
N PRO A 26 -3.64 5.39 10.28
CA PRO A 26 -4.53 5.03 11.38
C PRO A 26 -5.41 6.20 11.84
N GLY A 27 -4.86 7.42 11.88
CA GLY A 27 -5.61 8.64 12.19
C GLY A 27 -6.74 8.88 11.21
N LEU A 28 -6.50 8.67 9.91
CA LEU A 28 -7.50 8.79 8.86
C LEU A 28 -8.63 7.78 9.05
N LEU A 29 -8.31 6.51 9.32
CA LEU A 29 -9.32 5.47 9.57
C LEU A 29 -10.21 5.83 10.77
N ASN A 30 -9.61 6.32 11.86
CA ASN A 30 -10.35 6.73 13.05
C ASN A 30 -11.21 7.97 12.80
N ARG A 31 -10.65 9.01 12.16
CA ARG A 31 -11.33 10.27 11.85
C ARG A 31 -12.55 10.05 10.94
N THR A 32 -12.43 9.12 10.00
CA THR A 32 -13.51 8.78 9.06
C THR A 32 -14.47 7.73 9.59
N ARG A 33 -14.22 7.17 10.79
CA ARG A 33 -14.99 6.06 11.37
C ARG A 33 -15.10 4.89 10.39
N SER A 34 -13.99 4.55 9.74
CA SER A 34 -13.92 3.43 8.82
C SER A 34 -14.45 2.16 9.48
N PRO A 35 -15.17 1.29 8.73
CA PRO A 35 -15.58 0.01 9.24
C PRO A 35 -14.37 -0.85 9.60
N GLY A 36 -14.52 -1.72 10.60
CA GLY A 36 -13.46 -2.68 10.97
C GLY A 36 -13.08 -3.64 9.84
N PHE A 37 -13.93 -3.80 8.83
CA PHE A 37 -13.58 -4.50 7.58
C PHE A 37 -13.54 -3.51 6.41
N ILE A 38 -12.38 -3.42 5.77
CA ILE A 38 -12.14 -2.60 4.57
C ILE A 38 -11.97 -3.55 3.39
N ALA A 39 -12.85 -3.50 2.39
CA ALA A 39 -12.83 -4.48 1.31
C ALA A 39 -11.51 -4.47 0.52
N LEU A 40 -10.93 -3.30 0.30
CA LEU A 40 -9.72 -3.10 -0.50
C LEU A 40 -8.91 -1.92 0.01
N VAL A 41 -7.59 -2.08 0.07
CA VAL A 41 -6.63 -0.97 0.18
C VAL A 41 -5.57 -1.13 -0.88
N SER A 42 -5.38 -0.08 -1.69
CA SER A 42 -4.22 0.08 -2.58
C SER A 42 -3.25 1.01 -1.89
N LEU A 43 -2.01 0.58 -1.69
CA LEU A 43 -0.97 1.33 -0.98
C LEU A 43 0.26 1.45 -1.88
N ASP A 44 0.39 2.63 -2.45
CA ASP A 44 1.51 3.07 -3.28
C ASP A 44 1.95 4.42 -2.69
N VAL A 45 3.06 4.40 -1.95
CA VAL A 45 3.55 5.55 -1.18
C VAL A 45 5.05 5.75 -1.37
N GLU A 46 5.57 5.37 -2.54
CA GLU A 46 6.93 5.69 -3.00
C GLU A 46 8.02 5.27 -1.99
N GLY A 47 7.88 4.08 -1.41
CA GLY A 47 8.92 3.40 -0.62
C GLY A 47 8.70 3.43 0.88
N PHE A 48 7.53 3.92 1.28
CA PHE A 48 7.08 4.02 2.67
C PHE A 48 6.02 2.98 3.04
N GLU A 49 5.78 1.97 2.19
CA GLU A 49 4.73 0.97 2.36
C GLU A 49 4.93 0.20 3.67
N LEU A 50 6.17 -0.23 3.94
CA LEU A 50 6.52 -0.96 5.16
C LEU A 50 6.28 -0.12 6.42
N GLN A 51 6.61 1.16 6.41
CA GLN A 51 6.41 2.08 7.52
C GLN A 51 4.92 2.34 7.78
N ALA A 52 4.12 2.45 6.70
CA ALA A 52 2.67 2.56 6.80
C ALA A 52 2.05 1.28 7.40
N LEU A 53 2.46 0.11 6.93
CA LEU A 53 1.96 -1.19 7.41
C LEU A 53 2.36 -1.50 8.85
N ARG A 54 3.59 -1.16 9.27
CA ARG A 54 4.03 -1.30 10.67
C ARG A 54 3.18 -0.50 11.65
N ARG A 55 2.56 0.59 11.18
CA ARG A 55 1.66 1.44 11.98
C ARG A 55 0.19 1.07 11.81
N PHE A 56 -0.15 0.17 10.89
CA PHE A 56 -1.52 -0.20 10.66
C PHE A 56 -2.12 -0.88 11.90
N PRO A 57 -3.34 -0.50 12.33
CA PRO A 57 -4.00 -1.04 13.52
C PRO A 57 -4.60 -2.44 13.26
N TRP A 58 -3.74 -3.45 13.11
CA TRP A 58 -4.12 -4.83 12.75
C TRP A 58 -5.15 -5.51 13.68
N GLU A 59 -5.26 -5.05 14.93
CA GLU A 59 -6.24 -5.58 15.90
C GLU A 59 -7.63 -4.98 15.72
N SER A 60 -7.73 -3.79 15.14
CA SER A 60 -9.01 -3.06 14.98
C SER A 60 -9.55 -3.12 13.55
N PHE A 61 -8.67 -3.36 12.58
CA PHE A 61 -9.03 -3.35 11.16
C PHE A 61 -8.53 -4.60 10.44
N GLU A 62 -9.39 -5.10 9.58
CA GLU A 62 -9.11 -6.13 8.61
C GLU A 62 -9.30 -5.57 7.21
N VAL A 63 -8.42 -5.96 6.30
CA VAL A 63 -8.52 -5.63 4.88
C VAL A 63 -8.82 -6.90 4.10
N GLY A 64 -9.76 -6.85 3.18
CA GLY A 64 -10.09 -7.98 2.29
C GLY A 64 -8.94 -8.27 1.33
N ALA A 65 -8.51 -7.24 0.60
CA ALA A 65 -7.37 -7.29 -0.30
C ALA A 65 -6.45 -6.08 -0.13
N TRP A 66 -5.15 -6.36 -0.02
CA TRP A 66 -4.12 -5.35 -0.18
C TRP A 66 -3.55 -5.43 -1.59
N ILE A 67 -3.31 -4.27 -2.20
CA ILE A 67 -2.54 -4.09 -3.42
C ILE A 67 -1.36 -3.18 -3.05
N ILE A 68 -0.14 -3.71 -3.06
CA ILE A 68 1.04 -3.02 -2.53
C ILE A 68 2.24 -3.22 -3.44
N GLU A 69 2.97 -2.14 -3.72
CA GLU A 69 4.26 -2.20 -4.38
C GLU A 69 5.31 -2.85 -3.45
N THR A 70 5.82 -4.04 -3.80
CA THR A 70 6.93 -4.67 -3.05
C THR A 70 8.30 -4.41 -3.69
N TRP A 71 8.37 -3.48 -4.64
CA TRP A 71 9.61 -3.08 -5.31
C TRP A 71 10.28 -4.23 -6.07
N GLY A 72 9.46 -5.15 -6.59
CA GLY A 72 9.88 -6.35 -7.29
C GLY A 72 10.52 -7.41 -6.39
N ALA A 73 10.28 -7.40 -5.07
CA ALA A 73 10.76 -8.47 -4.19
C ALA A 73 10.02 -9.80 -4.45
N PRO A 74 10.71 -10.96 -4.38
CA PRO A 74 12.13 -11.15 -4.06
C PRO A 74 13.11 -10.98 -5.24
N GLN A 75 12.64 -10.69 -6.45
CA GLN A 75 13.44 -10.66 -7.69
C GLN A 75 14.28 -9.38 -7.88
N SER A 76 14.10 -8.37 -7.03
CA SER A 76 14.81 -7.09 -7.12
C SER A 76 16.33 -7.27 -6.97
N ASN A 77 17.09 -6.66 -7.89
CA ASN A 77 18.54 -6.60 -7.84
C ASN A 77 19.06 -5.47 -6.92
N HIS A 78 18.19 -4.56 -6.49
CA HIS A 78 18.54 -3.51 -5.54
C HIS A 78 18.41 -4.05 -4.11
N SER A 79 19.54 -4.18 -3.39
CA SER A 79 19.60 -4.84 -2.07
C SER A 79 18.61 -4.27 -1.07
N ASP A 80 18.49 -2.94 -1.03
CA ASP A 80 17.65 -2.24 -0.05
C ASP A 80 16.16 -2.45 -0.32
N PHE A 81 15.75 -2.39 -1.59
CA PHE A 81 14.38 -2.66 -2.00
C PHE A 81 14.02 -4.12 -1.78
N ARG A 82 14.94 -5.03 -2.09
CA ARG A 82 14.74 -6.45 -1.81
C ARG A 82 14.55 -6.71 -0.31
N ALA A 83 15.40 -6.15 0.55
CA ALA A 83 15.30 -6.34 2.00
C ALA A 83 13.98 -5.78 2.56
N LYS A 84 13.62 -4.54 2.18
CA LYS A 84 12.35 -3.92 2.61
C LYS A 84 11.12 -4.66 2.09
N GLY A 85 11.14 -5.07 0.82
CA GLY A 85 10.04 -5.83 0.21
C GLY A 85 9.85 -7.19 0.86
N LEU A 86 10.95 -7.91 1.17
CA LEU A 86 10.90 -9.16 1.94
C LEU A 86 10.32 -8.97 3.34
N GLU A 87 10.74 -7.90 4.04
CA GLU A 87 10.21 -7.59 5.37
C GLU A 87 8.72 -7.22 5.34
N LEU A 88 8.30 -6.47 4.32
CA LEU A 88 6.90 -6.15 4.08
C LEU A 88 6.06 -7.40 3.84
N ILE A 89 6.53 -8.31 2.99
CA ILE A 89 5.88 -9.60 2.73
C ILE A 89 5.74 -10.38 4.04
N ALA A 90 6.83 -10.49 4.82
CA ALA A 90 6.82 -11.20 6.09
C ALA A 90 5.83 -10.59 7.10
N LEU A 91 5.71 -9.26 7.14
CA LEU A 91 4.73 -8.58 7.99
C LEU A 91 3.29 -8.94 7.58
N LEU A 92 2.98 -8.93 6.28
CA LEU A 92 1.65 -9.33 5.79
C LEU A 92 1.34 -10.80 6.09
N GLU A 93 2.32 -11.68 5.91
CA GLU A 93 2.20 -13.11 6.22
C GLU A 93 1.97 -13.36 7.72
N ALA A 94 2.65 -12.61 8.60
CA ALA A 94 2.42 -12.66 10.05
C ALA A 94 0.97 -12.28 10.42
N HIS A 95 0.30 -11.48 9.60
CA HIS A 95 -1.12 -11.15 9.74
C HIS A 95 -2.05 -12.01 8.88
N GLY A 96 -1.57 -13.15 8.37
CA GLY A 96 -2.36 -14.18 7.69
C GLY A 96 -2.69 -13.89 6.22
N TYR A 97 -2.09 -12.86 5.64
CA TYR A 97 -2.21 -12.59 4.20
C TYR A 97 -1.23 -13.43 3.40
N ARG A 98 -1.59 -13.75 2.16
CA ARG A 98 -0.69 -14.43 1.22
C ARG A 98 -0.63 -13.65 -0.08
N ARG A 99 0.55 -13.60 -0.68
CA ARG A 99 0.71 -13.12 -2.06
C ARG A 99 -0.12 -13.99 -3.00
N ARG A 100 -0.94 -13.37 -3.85
CA ARG A 100 -1.81 -14.06 -4.81
C ARG A 100 -1.29 -13.95 -6.23
N PRO A 101 -1.41 -15.03 -7.04
CA PRO A 101 -0.98 -15.02 -8.43
C PRO A 101 -2.04 -14.31 -9.28
N VAL A 102 -1.98 -12.98 -9.33
CA VAL A 102 -2.83 -12.17 -10.21
C VAL A 102 -2.08 -11.92 -11.51
N GLN A 103 -2.73 -12.19 -12.64
CA GLN A 103 -2.18 -12.06 -13.99
C GLN A 103 -2.35 -10.65 -14.55
N ASN A 104 -1.92 -9.64 -13.80
CA ASN A 104 -1.93 -8.25 -14.27
C ASN A 104 -0.49 -7.76 -14.49
N ASN A 105 -0.16 -7.39 -15.72
CA ASN A 105 1.08 -6.67 -16.01
C ASN A 105 0.94 -5.22 -15.53
N GLY A 106 1.97 -4.69 -14.85
CA GLY A 106 1.99 -3.29 -14.36
C GLY A 106 1.04 -3.03 -13.19
N VAL A 107 0.82 -4.05 -12.34
CA VAL A 107 0.05 -3.86 -11.10
C VAL A 107 0.85 -4.42 -9.94
N ASP A 108 0.88 -3.63 -8.87
CA ASP A 108 1.31 -3.99 -7.54
C ASP A 108 0.79 -5.35 -7.05
N GLU A 109 1.48 -5.92 -6.08
CA GLU A 109 1.22 -7.28 -5.64
C GLU A 109 -0.01 -7.39 -4.72
N TYR A 110 -0.81 -8.43 -4.97
CA TYR A 110 -2.04 -8.67 -4.22
C TYR A 110 -1.76 -9.55 -3.01
N PHE A 111 -2.18 -9.11 -1.84
CA PHE A 111 -2.12 -9.88 -0.60
C PHE A 111 -3.52 -10.07 -0.03
N ILE A 112 -3.99 -11.32 0.00
CA ILE A 112 -5.36 -11.68 0.34
C ILE A 112 -5.34 -12.90 1.27
N ARG A 113 -6.11 -12.86 2.37
CA ARG A 113 -6.30 -14.01 3.27
C ARG A 113 -7.07 -15.14 2.56
N ASP A 114 -6.84 -16.39 2.95
CA ASP A 114 -7.47 -17.55 2.30
C ASP A 114 -8.99 -17.47 2.26
N ARG A 115 -9.63 -16.96 3.32
CA ARG A 115 -11.10 -16.80 3.40
C ARG A 115 -11.72 -15.82 2.39
N TRP A 116 -10.93 -14.90 1.84
CA TRP A 116 -11.40 -13.88 0.89
C TRP A 116 -10.90 -14.11 -0.52
N TRP A 117 -10.01 -15.10 -0.71
CA TRP A 117 -9.49 -15.42 -2.02
C TRP A 117 -10.54 -16.19 -2.84
N HIS A 118 -10.71 -15.77 -4.09
CA HIS A 118 -11.48 -16.50 -5.08
C HIS A 118 -10.73 -16.50 -6.42
N PRO A 119 -10.69 -17.63 -7.17
CA PRO A 119 -9.98 -17.71 -8.45
C PRO A 119 -10.39 -16.65 -9.47
N SER A 120 -11.62 -16.14 -9.42
CA SER A 120 -12.06 -15.04 -10.30
C SER A 120 -11.30 -13.73 -10.08
N LEU A 121 -10.55 -13.59 -8.99
CA LEU A 121 -9.69 -12.43 -8.72
C LEU A 121 -8.29 -12.58 -9.36
N ALA A 122 -7.96 -13.76 -9.89
CA ALA A 122 -6.67 -14.00 -10.54
C ALA A 122 -6.53 -13.32 -11.90
N GLU A 123 -7.66 -13.02 -12.56
CA GLU A 123 -7.68 -12.38 -13.88
C GLU A 123 -8.40 -11.04 -13.78
N HIS A 124 -7.68 -9.96 -14.07
CA HIS A 124 -8.28 -8.66 -14.26
C HIS A 124 -7.95 -8.15 -15.66
N LYS A 125 -8.92 -7.46 -16.28
CA LYS A 125 -8.65 -6.80 -17.56
C LYS A 125 -7.54 -5.76 -17.33
N LEU A 126 -6.54 -5.75 -18.21
CA LEU A 126 -5.45 -4.78 -18.19
C LEU A 126 -5.97 -3.37 -17.94
N ARG A 127 -5.33 -2.66 -17.03
CA ARG A 127 -5.63 -1.24 -16.79
C ARG A 127 -5.34 -0.49 -18.09
N GLN A 128 -6.34 0.18 -18.65
CA GLN A 128 -6.10 1.10 -19.76
C GLN A 128 -5.50 2.38 -19.19
N HIS A 129 -4.21 2.59 -19.44
CA HIS A 129 -3.57 3.85 -19.12
C HIS A 129 -4.00 4.92 -20.12
N PRO A 130 -4.27 6.17 -19.67
CA PRO A 130 -4.49 7.28 -20.58
C PRO A 130 -3.30 7.46 -21.53
N LYS A 131 -3.57 7.89 -22.77
CA LYS A 131 -2.53 8.15 -23.76
C LYS A 131 -1.51 9.15 -23.20
N GLY A 132 -0.23 8.76 -23.13
CA GLY A 132 0.85 9.58 -22.56
C GLY A 132 1.17 9.30 -21.09
N SER A 133 0.43 8.41 -20.42
CA SER A 133 0.84 7.85 -19.13
C SER A 133 1.83 6.72 -19.37
N HIS A 134 3.04 6.87 -18.84
CA HIS A 134 4.06 5.81 -18.79
C HIS A 134 3.76 4.87 -17.62
N GLY A 135 2.58 4.23 -17.63
CA GLY A 135 2.13 3.36 -16.54
C GLY A 135 3.28 2.59 -15.91
N CYS A 136 3.48 2.79 -14.61
CA CYS A 136 4.21 1.84 -13.78
C CYS A 136 3.33 0.58 -13.67
#